data_AF-A0A9C9BX66-F1
#
_entry.id   AF-A0A9C9BX66-F1
#
_cell.length_a   1.000
_cell.length_b   1.000
_cell.length_c   1.000
_cell.angle_alpha   90.00
_cell.angle_beta   90.00
_cell.angle_gamma   90.00
#
_symmetry.space_group_name_H-M   'P 1'
#
loop_
_entity.id
_entity.type
_entity.pdbx_description
1 polymer ?
#
loop_
_entity_poly.entity_id
_entity_poly.type
_entity_poly.pdbx_seq_one_letter_code
_entity_poly.pdbx_strand_id
1 'polypeptide(L)'
;MSLEIGLTEGPINTQYAPLAALCALYQAQNRLKPLVQVQIPMKKRVFSPADKLQQVLLCMLAGCETLSEVNSRLKSENLLAGVWGWPRFADQATLSRLLDVLTLKQIEHLRQATTAIWKAHSLTMRHDWRGYLWLDFDLSGLPCSPRAEKSQKGYFSGKKTPPGVS
;
A
#
# COMPACT_ATOMS: atom_id res chain seq x y z
N MET A 1 20.34 8.72 -14.58
CA MET A 1 19.78 9.70 -13.63
C MET A 1 20.13 9.19 -12.24
N SER A 2 21.05 9.84 -11.54
CA SER A 2 21.41 9.53 -10.16
C SER A 2 20.34 10.10 -9.24
N LEU A 3 19.76 9.26 -8.38
CA LEU A 3 18.81 9.69 -7.35
C LEU A 3 19.63 10.01 -6.10
N GLU A 4 19.75 11.28 -5.75
CA GLU A 4 20.38 11.71 -4.48
C GLU A 4 19.29 12.01 -3.45
N ILE A 5 19.45 11.45 -2.24
CA ILE A 5 18.54 11.67 -1.11
C ILE A 5 19.26 12.57 -0.12
N GLY A 6 18.81 13.82 0.00
CA GLY A 6 19.33 14.81 0.93
C GLY A 6 18.20 15.62 1.57
N LEU A 7 18.54 16.39 2.61
CA LEU A 7 17.62 17.38 3.16
C LEU A 7 17.42 18.49 2.11
N THR A 8 16.18 18.83 1.80
CA THR A 8 15.90 19.99 0.95
C THR A 8 16.06 21.27 1.77
N GLU A 9 16.64 22.33 1.20
CA GLU A 9 16.72 23.66 1.84
C GLU A 9 15.36 24.37 1.99
N GLY A 10 14.26 23.70 1.63
CA GLY A 10 12.91 24.23 1.72
C GLY A 10 12.36 24.27 3.16
N PRO A 11 11.40 25.15 3.46
CA PRO A 11 10.86 25.37 4.81
C PRO A 11 10.03 24.19 5.37
N ILE A 12 9.76 23.16 4.57
CA ILE A 12 8.92 22.02 4.95
C ILE A 12 9.61 20.74 4.47
N ASN A 13 10.04 19.92 5.42
CA ASN A 13 10.53 18.58 5.18
C ASN A 13 9.41 17.59 5.51
N THR A 14 9.08 16.68 4.59
CA THR A 14 8.13 15.61 4.90
C THR A 14 8.83 14.54 5.74
N GLN A 15 8.19 14.09 6.82
CA GLN A 15 8.67 12.94 7.60
C GLN A 15 8.71 11.64 6.77
N TYR A 16 8.11 11.65 5.58
CA TYR A 16 8.05 10.54 4.64
C TYR A 16 9.10 10.66 3.51
N ALA A 17 10.21 11.39 3.72
CA ALA A 17 11.23 11.56 2.68
C ALA A 17 11.78 10.24 2.10
N PRO A 18 12.04 9.17 2.91
CA PRO A 18 12.43 7.87 2.35
C PRO A 18 11.33 7.25 1.47
N LEU A 19 10.07 7.42 1.86
CA LEU A 19 8.92 6.95 1.08
C LEU A 19 8.80 7.75 -0.23
N ALA A 20 9.04 9.05 -0.22
CA ALA A 20 9.08 9.88 -1.43
C ALA A 20 10.15 9.39 -2.42
N ALA A 21 11.35 9.08 -1.95
CA ALA A 21 12.41 8.51 -2.79
C ALA A 21 12.03 7.14 -3.37
N LEU A 22 11.43 6.26 -2.54
CA LEU A 22 10.90 4.98 -2.99
C LEU A 22 9.82 5.16 -4.08
N CYS A 23 8.92 6.11 -3.89
CA CYS A 23 7.86 6.44 -4.84
C CYS A 23 8.42 6.89 -6.20
N ALA A 24 9.39 7.80 -6.19
CA ALA A 24 10.06 8.26 -7.40
C ALA A 24 10.73 7.09 -8.15
N LEU A 25 11.39 6.19 -7.42
CA LEU A 25 12.01 5.01 -8.00
C LEU A 25 10.98 4.02 -8.57
N TYR A 26 9.85 3.83 -7.89
CA TYR A 26 8.75 2.98 -8.36
C TYR A 26 8.14 3.53 -9.64
N GLN A 27 7.98 4.85 -9.76
CA GLN A 27 7.45 5.49 -10.96
C GLN A 27 8.43 5.42 -12.12
N ALA A 28 9.70 5.76 -11.90
CA ALA A 28 10.73 5.71 -12.93
C ALA A 28 10.85 4.31 -13.57
N GLN A 29 10.62 3.26 -12.78
CA GLN A 29 10.68 1.87 -13.23
C GLN A 29 9.31 1.29 -13.59
N ASN A 30 8.23 2.08 -13.55
CA ASN A 30 6.86 1.64 -13.79
C ASN A 30 6.45 0.42 -12.94
N ARG A 31 6.98 0.29 -11.71
CA ARG A 31 6.81 -0.92 -10.89
C ARG A 31 5.35 -1.22 -10.57
N LEU A 32 4.55 -0.19 -10.33
CA LEU A 32 3.13 -0.34 -9.98
C LEU A 32 2.19 -0.33 -11.19
N LYS A 33 2.72 -0.34 -12.42
CA LYS A 33 1.91 -0.35 -13.66
C LYS A 33 0.87 -1.49 -13.72
N PRO A 34 1.13 -2.71 -13.20
CA PRO A 34 0.11 -3.77 -13.18
C PRO A 34 -1.18 -3.39 -12.44
N LEU A 35 -1.13 -2.46 -11.47
CA LEU A 35 -2.34 -2.01 -10.75
C LEU A 35 -3.33 -1.27 -11.67
N VAL A 36 -2.87 -0.71 -12.79
CA VAL A 36 -3.74 -0.06 -13.79
C VAL A 36 -4.64 -1.08 -14.50
N GLN A 37 -4.24 -2.35 -14.54
CA GLN A 37 -5.01 -3.41 -15.19
C GLN A 37 -6.17 -3.92 -14.31
N VAL A 38 -6.21 -3.54 -13.04
CA VAL A 38 -7.29 -3.94 -12.12
C VAL A 38 -8.55 -3.14 -12.46
N GLN A 39 -9.45 -3.77 -13.22
CA GLN A 39 -10.71 -3.17 -13.64
C GLN A 39 -11.70 -3.07 -12.48
N ILE A 40 -11.80 -1.89 -11.88
CA ILE A 40 -12.75 -1.58 -10.81
C ILE A 40 -13.84 -0.65 -11.37
N PRO A 41 -15.13 -1.05 -11.30
CA PRO A 41 -16.22 -0.29 -11.89
C PRO A 41 -16.53 0.94 -11.03
N MET A 42 -15.77 2.01 -11.24
CA MET A 42 -15.90 3.24 -10.45
C MET A 42 -15.61 4.46 -11.32
N LYS A 43 -16.42 5.52 -11.15
CA LYS A 43 -16.20 6.79 -11.85
C LYS A 43 -14.86 7.41 -11.43
N LYS A 44 -14.02 7.74 -12.41
CA LYS A 44 -12.85 8.60 -12.18
C LYS A 44 -13.35 10.02 -11.89
N ARG A 45 -13.08 10.50 -10.68
CA ARG A 45 -13.25 11.91 -10.31
C ARG A 45 -11.87 12.54 -10.22
N VAL A 46 -11.38 12.80 -9.01
CA VAL A 46 -10.02 13.30 -8.76
C VAL A 46 -8.97 12.19 -8.94
N PHE A 47 -9.28 10.97 -8.49
CA PHE A 47 -8.37 9.82 -8.49
C PHE A 47 -8.94 8.68 -9.34
N SER A 48 -8.09 8.05 -10.15
CA SER A 48 -8.40 6.78 -10.82
C SER A 48 -8.42 5.62 -9.81
N PRO A 49 -8.98 4.45 -10.18
CA PRO A 49 -8.89 3.28 -9.31
C PRO A 49 -7.45 2.89 -8.97
N ALA A 50 -6.53 2.97 -9.94
CA ALA A 50 -5.12 2.68 -9.73
C ALA A 50 -4.47 3.67 -8.75
N ASP A 51 -4.75 4.97 -8.87
CA ASP A 51 -4.27 5.99 -7.93
C ASP A 51 -4.70 5.65 -6.50
N LYS A 52 -5.95 5.24 -6.32
CA LYS A 52 -6.45 4.88 -4.98
C LYS A 52 -5.81 3.61 -4.44
N LEU A 53 -5.57 2.59 -5.28
CA LEU A 53 -4.82 1.39 -4.87
C LEU A 53 -3.38 1.74 -4.47
N GLN A 54 -2.73 2.63 -5.21
CA GLN A 54 -1.39 3.13 -4.88
C GLN A 54 -1.42 3.91 -3.56
N GLN A 55 -2.44 4.73 -3.31
CA GLN A 55 -2.59 5.43 -2.04
C GLN A 55 -2.85 4.50 -0.86
N VAL A 56 -3.60 3.41 -1.04
CA VAL A 56 -3.75 2.35 -0.02
C VAL A 56 -2.40 1.69 0.28
N LEU A 57 -1.59 1.39 -0.74
CA LEU A 57 -0.23 0.89 -0.54
C LEU A 57 0.63 1.89 0.25
N LEU A 58 0.59 3.17 -0.10
CA LEU A 58 1.34 4.20 0.62
C LEU A 58 0.88 4.38 2.05
N CYS A 59 -0.42 4.22 2.34
CA CYS A 59 -0.96 4.19 3.69
C CYS A 59 -0.27 3.09 4.52
N MET A 60 -0.15 1.88 3.96
CA MET A 60 0.56 0.77 4.60
C MET A 60 2.07 1.07 4.77
N LEU A 61 2.73 1.58 3.73
CA LEU A 61 4.16 1.90 3.78
C LEU A 61 4.49 3.09 4.71
N ALA A 62 3.55 3.99 4.92
CA ALA A 62 3.63 5.06 5.90
C ALA A 62 3.44 4.54 7.35
N GLY A 63 3.14 3.26 7.51
CA GLY A 63 2.91 2.61 8.80
C GLY A 63 1.56 2.97 9.42
N CYS A 64 0.54 3.25 8.61
CA CYS A 64 -0.82 3.42 9.13
C CYS A 64 -1.40 2.05 9.49
N GLU A 65 -1.92 1.89 10.71
CA GLU A 65 -2.51 0.61 11.14
C GLU A 65 -3.90 0.42 10.53
N THR A 66 -4.62 1.53 10.35
CA THR A 66 -5.96 1.55 9.78
C THR A 66 -6.08 2.56 8.66
N LEU A 67 -7.06 2.37 7.76
CA LEU A 67 -7.28 3.28 6.65
C LEU A 67 -7.74 4.67 7.09
N SER A 68 -8.30 4.83 8.30
CA SER A 68 -8.73 6.12 8.85
C SER A 68 -7.57 7.06 9.17
N GLU A 69 -6.39 6.52 9.48
CA GLU A 69 -5.19 7.30 9.75
C GLU A 69 -4.69 8.09 8.52
N VAL A 70 -5.13 7.74 7.30
CA VAL A 70 -4.80 8.54 6.11
C VAL A 70 -5.22 10.01 6.29
N ASN A 71 -6.33 10.25 6.99
CA ASN A 71 -6.87 11.59 7.19
C ASN A 71 -6.00 12.45 8.11
N SER A 72 -5.37 11.84 9.12
CA SER A 72 -4.54 12.54 10.10
C SER A 72 -3.06 12.55 9.72
N ARG A 73 -2.58 11.51 9.03
CA ARG A 73 -1.14 11.31 8.77
C ARG A 73 -0.69 11.68 7.36
N LEU A 74 -1.54 11.44 6.35
CA LEU A 74 -1.14 11.60 4.94
C LEU A 74 -1.89 12.72 4.22
N LYS A 75 -3.10 13.10 4.68
CA LYS A 75 -3.93 14.10 4.00
C LYS A 75 -3.25 15.47 3.86
N SER A 76 -2.39 15.86 4.81
CA SER A 76 -1.61 17.09 4.78
C SER A 76 -0.31 16.99 3.97
N GLU A 77 0.12 15.79 3.57
CA GLU A 77 1.41 15.52 2.92
C GLU A 77 1.37 15.82 1.41
N ASN A 78 1.16 17.09 1.07
CA ASN A 78 1.02 17.54 -0.31
C ASN A 78 2.29 17.31 -1.15
N LEU A 79 3.48 17.39 -0.55
CA LEU A 79 4.74 17.12 -1.25
C LEU A 79 4.85 15.65 -1.65
N LEU A 80 4.52 14.74 -0.73
CA LEU A 80 4.51 13.30 -1.02
C LEU A 80 3.45 12.95 -2.07
N ALA A 81 2.26 13.57 -2.00
CA ALA A 81 1.23 13.41 -3.04
C ALA A 81 1.73 13.92 -4.41
N GLY A 82 2.45 15.04 -4.41
CA GLY A 82 3.04 15.65 -5.60
C GLY A 82 4.03 14.74 -6.32
N VAL A 83 4.75 13.86 -5.61
CA VAL A 83 5.62 12.85 -6.22
C VAL A 83 4.84 11.98 -7.20
N TRP A 84 3.57 11.66 -6.92
CA TRP A 84 2.67 10.89 -7.79
C TRP A 84 1.85 11.74 -8.76
N GLY A 85 2.08 13.05 -8.80
CA GLY A 85 1.27 13.99 -9.58
C GLY A 85 -0.15 14.15 -9.04
N TRP A 86 -0.41 13.77 -7.78
CA TRP A 86 -1.71 13.97 -7.15
C TRP A 86 -1.79 15.35 -6.49
N PRO A 87 -2.94 16.04 -6.57
CA PRO A 87 -3.10 17.32 -5.90
C PRO A 87 -3.10 17.19 -4.36
N ARG A 88 -3.44 16.00 -3.85
CA ARG A 88 -3.49 15.62 -2.43
C ARG A 88 -3.71 14.12 -2.30
N PHE A 89 -3.59 13.59 -1.08
CA PHE A 89 -4.11 12.26 -0.75
C PHE A 89 -5.64 12.25 -0.69
N ALA A 90 -6.23 11.12 -1.05
CA ALA A 90 -7.65 10.82 -0.86
C ALA A 90 -7.95 10.63 0.63
N ASP A 91 -9.17 10.98 1.02
CA ASP A 91 -9.66 10.70 2.37
C ASP A 91 -10.01 9.22 2.57
N GLN A 92 -10.12 8.83 3.84
CA GLN A 92 -10.52 7.48 4.22
C GLN A 92 -11.82 7.04 3.52
N ALA A 93 -12.85 7.89 3.47
CA ALA A 93 -14.12 7.54 2.85
C ALA A 93 -13.98 7.21 1.36
N THR A 94 -13.07 7.89 0.65
CA THR A 94 -12.79 7.64 -0.77
C THR A 94 -12.02 6.36 -1.00
N LEU A 95 -11.10 6.02 -0.10
CA LEU A 95 -10.33 4.77 -0.15
C LEU A 95 -11.18 3.58 0.30
N SER A 96 -11.98 3.70 1.36
CA SER A 96 -12.92 2.64 1.79
C SER A 96 -13.91 2.29 0.69
N ARG A 97 -14.55 3.29 0.07
CA ARG A 97 -15.46 3.05 -1.06
C ARG A 97 -14.82 2.33 -2.25
N LEU A 98 -13.50 2.46 -2.44
CA LEU A 98 -12.79 1.67 -3.46
C LEU A 98 -12.73 0.20 -3.04
N LEU A 99 -12.37 -0.07 -1.78
CA LEU A 99 -12.23 -1.42 -1.26
C LEU A 99 -13.59 -2.11 -1.17
N ASP A 100 -14.65 -1.39 -0.78
CA ASP A 100 -16.01 -1.92 -0.62
C ASP A 100 -16.63 -2.40 -1.95
N VAL A 101 -16.17 -1.88 -3.10
CA VAL A 101 -16.66 -2.30 -4.42
C VAL A 101 -15.87 -3.47 -5.02
N LEU A 102 -14.82 -3.96 -4.35
CA LEU A 102 -14.03 -5.09 -4.83
C LEU A 102 -14.84 -6.38 -4.65
N THR A 103 -15.25 -6.98 -5.77
CA THR A 103 -15.81 -8.33 -5.76
C THR A 103 -14.70 -9.38 -5.85
N LEU A 104 -15.04 -10.66 -5.73
CA LEU A 104 -14.09 -11.77 -5.93
C LEU A 104 -13.33 -11.67 -7.27
N LYS A 105 -13.98 -11.18 -8.33
CA LYS A 105 -13.34 -10.96 -9.63
C LYS A 105 -12.24 -9.89 -9.55
N GLN A 106 -12.52 -8.77 -8.89
CA GLN A 106 -11.54 -7.69 -8.71
C GLN A 106 -10.40 -8.09 -7.77
N ILE A 107 -10.70 -8.86 -6.73
CA ILE A 107 -9.70 -9.44 -5.84
C ILE A 107 -8.75 -10.36 -6.64
N GLU A 108 -9.29 -11.17 -7.55
CA GLU A 108 -8.46 -12.02 -8.43
C GLU A 108 -7.60 -11.18 -9.39
N HIS A 109 -8.15 -10.13 -10.02
CA HIS A 109 -7.34 -9.22 -10.83
C HIS A 109 -6.25 -8.53 -10.02
N LEU A 110 -6.56 -8.13 -8.78
CA LEU A 110 -5.57 -7.53 -7.88
C LEU A 110 -4.48 -8.53 -7.52
N ARG A 111 -4.83 -9.80 -7.27
CA ARG A 111 -3.87 -10.89 -7.03
C ARG A 111 -2.96 -11.13 -8.23
N GLN A 112 -3.50 -11.09 -9.45
CA GLN A 112 -2.71 -11.20 -10.67
C GLN A 112 -1.74 -10.02 -10.82
N ALA A 113 -2.22 -8.79 -10.57
CA ALA A 113 -1.39 -7.60 -10.62
C ALA A 113 -0.26 -7.63 -9.59
N THR A 114 -0.55 -7.96 -8.33
CA THR A 114 0.48 -8.05 -7.28
C THR A 114 1.45 -9.20 -7.53
N THR A 115 0.99 -10.33 -8.05
CA THR A 115 1.84 -11.45 -8.46
C THR A 115 2.79 -11.03 -9.59
N ALA A 116 2.32 -10.27 -10.57
CA ALA A 116 3.17 -9.76 -11.64
C ALA A 116 4.26 -8.82 -11.12
N ILE A 117 3.91 -7.92 -10.20
CA ILE A 117 4.87 -7.04 -9.51
C ILE A 117 5.90 -7.87 -8.75
N TRP A 118 5.45 -8.84 -7.95
CA TRP A 118 6.34 -9.72 -7.19
C TRP A 118 7.28 -10.51 -8.10
N LYS A 119 6.77 -11.17 -9.15
CA LYS A 119 7.59 -11.97 -10.08
C LYS A 119 8.71 -11.17 -10.74
N ALA A 120 8.46 -9.90 -11.06
CA ALA A 120 9.46 -9.04 -11.69
C ALA A 120 10.66 -8.74 -10.77
N HIS A 121 10.45 -8.77 -9.45
CA HIS A 121 11.44 -8.40 -8.44
C HIS A 121 11.89 -9.56 -7.54
N SER A 122 11.25 -10.72 -7.66
CA SER A 122 11.52 -11.88 -6.83
C SER A 122 12.86 -12.53 -7.18
N LEU A 123 13.75 -12.61 -6.19
CA LEU A 123 14.99 -13.38 -6.28
C LEU A 123 14.71 -14.88 -6.35
N THR A 124 13.61 -15.35 -5.75
CA THR A 124 13.18 -16.76 -5.79
C THR A 124 12.93 -17.23 -7.22
N MET A 125 12.40 -16.37 -8.09
CA MET A 125 12.17 -16.70 -9.51
C MET A 125 13.47 -16.90 -10.30
N ARG A 126 14.61 -16.41 -9.79
CA ARG A 126 15.94 -16.51 -10.39
C ARG A 126 16.88 -17.39 -9.59
N HIS A 127 16.37 -18.08 -8.56
CA HIS A 127 17.18 -18.86 -7.64
C HIS A 127 17.64 -20.17 -8.28
N ASP A 128 18.92 -20.52 -8.08
CA ASP A 128 19.43 -21.83 -8.41
C ASP A 128 19.01 -22.83 -7.33
N TRP A 129 18.06 -23.71 -7.68
CA TRP A 129 17.47 -24.71 -6.79
C TRP A 129 18.43 -25.82 -6.34
N ARG A 130 19.68 -25.80 -6.81
CA ARG A 130 20.76 -26.66 -6.28
C ARG A 130 21.30 -26.14 -4.95
N GLY A 131 21.05 -24.88 -4.61
CA GLY A 131 21.44 -24.25 -3.36
C GLY A 131 20.30 -24.14 -2.34
N TYR A 132 20.63 -23.66 -1.14
CA TYR A 132 19.63 -23.35 -0.13
C TYR A 132 18.92 -22.02 -0.42
N LEU A 133 17.58 -22.04 -0.33
CA LEU A 133 16.75 -20.84 -0.35
C LEU A 133 16.46 -20.39 1.08
N TRP A 134 16.99 -19.23 1.46
CA TRP A 134 16.63 -18.57 2.71
C TRP A 134 15.33 -17.80 2.52
N LEU A 135 14.29 -18.20 3.25
CA LEU A 135 12.99 -17.54 3.26
C LEU A 135 12.81 -16.84 4.60
N ASP A 136 12.76 -15.52 4.55
CA ASP A 136 12.33 -14.73 5.69
C ASP A 136 10.81 -14.58 5.62
N PHE A 137 10.11 -15.10 6.63
CA PHE A 137 8.67 -15.04 6.75
C PHE A 137 8.30 -14.17 7.95
N ASP A 138 7.62 -13.06 7.69
CA ASP A 138 6.99 -12.29 8.75
C ASP A 138 5.73 -13.04 9.22
N LEU A 139 5.79 -13.59 10.44
CA LEU A 139 4.67 -14.28 11.10
C LEU A 139 3.81 -13.32 11.94
N SER A 140 3.87 -12.02 11.68
CA SER A 140 3.03 -11.03 12.36
C SER A 140 1.55 -11.32 12.17
N GLY A 141 0.88 -11.72 13.25
CA GLY A 141 -0.57 -11.82 13.29
C GLY A 141 -1.20 -10.46 12.99
N LEU A 142 -2.17 -10.44 12.09
CA LEU A 142 -3.02 -9.29 11.81
C LEU A 142 -4.20 -9.29 12.80
N PRO A 143 -4.27 -8.34 13.75
CA PRO A 143 -5.40 -8.25 14.66
C PRO A 143 -6.67 -7.95 13.85
N CYS A 144 -7.68 -8.81 13.99
CA CYS A 144 -8.96 -8.66 13.33
C CYS A 144 -10.00 -8.21 14.36
N SER A 145 -10.83 -7.23 14.00
CA SER A 145 -11.87 -6.75 14.91
C SER A 145 -12.95 -7.83 15.10
N PRO A 146 -13.64 -7.88 16.25
CA PRO A 146 -14.75 -8.82 16.46
C PRO A 146 -15.90 -8.65 15.45
N ARG A 147 -16.00 -7.47 14.83
CA ARG A 147 -17.05 -7.10 13.86
C ARG A 147 -16.68 -7.42 12.41
N ALA A 148 -15.48 -7.95 12.14
CA ALA A 148 -15.07 -8.28 10.78
C ALA A 148 -15.78 -9.54 10.27
N GLU A 149 -16.42 -9.44 9.11
CA GLU A 149 -17.09 -10.57 8.47
C GLU A 149 -16.11 -11.73 8.23
N LYS A 150 -16.50 -12.95 8.64
CA LYS A 150 -15.71 -14.19 8.55
C LYS A 150 -14.42 -14.21 9.39
N SER A 151 -14.30 -13.36 10.41
CA SER A 151 -13.19 -13.45 11.37
C SER A 151 -13.23 -14.79 12.12
N GLN A 152 -12.16 -15.58 12.00
CA GLN A 152 -11.93 -16.76 12.84
C GLN A 152 -10.87 -16.43 13.88
N LYS A 153 -11.14 -16.77 15.15
CA LYS A 153 -10.23 -16.51 16.26
C LYS A 153 -8.98 -17.38 16.13
N GLY A 154 -7.89 -16.80 15.64
CA GLY A 154 -6.54 -17.38 15.73
C GLY A 154 -5.83 -16.98 17.03
N TYR A 155 -4.88 -17.80 17.49
CA TYR A 155 -4.01 -17.45 18.61
C TYR A 155 -2.66 -16.95 18.06
N PHE A 156 -2.31 -15.70 18.37
CA PHE A 156 -0.98 -15.14 18.17
C PHE A 156 -0.47 -14.63 19.52
N SER A 157 0.71 -15.10 19.94
CA SER A 157 1.34 -14.63 21.18
C SER A 157 1.71 -13.14 21.06
N GLY A 158 1.46 -12.36 22.11
CA GLY A 158 1.87 -10.95 22.19
C GLY A 158 0.91 -9.91 21.58
N LYS A 159 -0.07 -10.28 20.75
CA LYS A 159 -1.09 -9.36 20.23
C LYS A 159 -2.48 -9.75 20.75
N LYS A 160 -2.85 -9.26 21.94
CA LYS A 160 -4.22 -9.35 22.44
C LYS A 160 -5.07 -8.28 21.77
N THR A 161 -6.24 -8.64 21.24
CA THR A 161 -7.30 -7.66 20.96
C THR A 161 -7.63 -6.95 22.27
N PRO A 162 -7.48 -5.61 22.38
CA PRO A 162 -7.86 -4.90 23.57
C PRO A 162 -9.35 -5.18 23.88
N PRO A 163 -9.70 -5.57 25.10
CA PRO A 163 -11.10 -5.71 25.47
C PRO A 163 -11.72 -4.29 25.53
N GLY A 164 -12.47 -3.95 24.48
CA GLY A 164 -13.33 -2.75 24.45
C GLY A 164 -12.91 -1.68 23.45
N VAL A 165 -13.44 -1.75 22.23
CA VAL A 165 -13.85 -0.57 21.48
C VAL A 165 -15.21 -0.89 20.87
N SER A 166 -16.26 -0.50 21.60
CA SER A 166 -17.65 -0.45 21.15
C SER A 166 -17.86 0.80 20.32
#